data_AF-A0A8K0DBK7-F1
#
_entry.id   AF-A0A8K0DBK7-F1
#
_cell.length_a   1.000
_cell.length_b   1.000
_cell.length_c   1.000
_cell.angle_alpha   90.00
_cell.angle_beta   90.00
_cell.angle_gamma   90.00
#
_symmetry.space_group_name_H-M   'P 1'
#
loop_
_entity.id
_entity.type
_entity.pdbx_description
1 polymer ?
#
loop_
_entity_poly.entity_id
_entity_poly.type
_entity_poly.pdbx_seq_one_letter_code
_entity_poly.pdbx_strand_id
1 'polypeptide(L)'
;MNFSSIFVCAVLDCPEWLGKLAKPGCHLTYELDKCCSVGELCPPFNTKCEVDGMVYYKGQRFNPKSPNCLNCICQDGFQGKYVEPFCKKHECIEEVAYQNEIKAFCAPSYTSKDACCPYTWICPENDNIVPGKVPSKYSGLKCKFGKDTLNIGDNFSRTSKYNGKLFCECRIPPFLTCTQNYQYLPQDH
;
A
#
# COMPACT_ATOMS: atom_id res chain seq x y z
N MET A 1 7.37 13.06 35.58
CA MET A 1 8.13 13.17 34.33
C MET A 1 7.63 12.06 33.41
N ASN A 2 6.85 12.40 32.37
CA ASN A 2 6.37 11.41 31.40
C ASN A 2 7.47 11.18 30.35
N PHE A 3 8.14 10.03 30.41
CA PHE A 3 9.06 9.60 29.35
C PHE A 3 8.25 9.16 28.15
N SER A 4 8.08 10.05 27.16
CA SER A 4 7.62 9.64 25.83
C SER A 4 8.80 8.98 25.12
N SER A 5 8.75 7.65 24.97
CA SER A 5 9.74 6.92 24.20
C SER A 5 9.44 7.08 22.71
N ILE A 6 10.35 7.69 21.97
CA ILE A 6 10.25 7.84 20.51
C ILE A 6 11.06 6.71 19.89
N PHE A 7 10.39 5.79 19.20
CA PHE A 7 11.05 4.79 18.37
C PHE A 7 11.35 5.42 17.01
N VAL A 8 12.62 5.57 16.68
CA VAL A 8 13.07 6.05 15.36
C VAL A 8 13.68 4.86 14.63
N CYS A 9 13.07 4.44 13.53
CA CYS A 9 13.66 3.47 12.62
C CYS A 9 14.58 4.20 11.63
N ALA A 10 15.78 3.67 11.41
CA ALA A 10 16.62 4.13 10.30
C ALA A 10 15.98 3.65 8.99
N VAL A 11 15.52 4.59 8.16
CA VAL A 11 15.15 4.27 6.78
C VAL A 11 16.45 4.12 6.00
N LEU A 12 16.85 2.87 5.75
CA LEU A 12 17.98 2.59 4.87
C LEU A 12 17.46 2.59 3.44
N ASP A 13 17.75 3.66 2.71
CA ASP A 13 17.45 3.71 1.28
C ASP A 13 18.25 2.67 0.52
N CYS A 14 17.60 2.05 -0.45
CA CYS A 14 18.26 1.10 -1.32
C CYS A 14 19.25 1.82 -2.25
N PRO A 15 20.47 1.29 -2.47
CA PRO A 15 21.45 1.93 -3.35
C PRO A 15 20.92 2.22 -4.76
N GLU A 16 20.02 1.38 -5.27
CA GLU A 16 19.37 1.59 -6.56
C GLU A 16 18.50 2.85 -6.63
N TRP A 17 17.97 3.33 -5.52
CA TRP A 17 17.20 4.59 -5.44
C TRP A 17 18.11 5.81 -5.35
N LEU A 18 19.37 5.62 -4.96
CA LEU A 18 20.39 6.66 -4.88
C LEU A 18 21.23 6.78 -6.16
N GLY A 19 20.76 6.20 -7.27
CA GLY A 19 21.39 6.33 -8.59
C GLY A 19 22.28 5.16 -9.02
N LYS A 20 22.38 4.09 -8.23
CA LYS A 20 23.06 2.85 -8.67
C LYS A 20 22.16 2.07 -9.64
N LEU A 21 22.35 2.30 -10.93
CA LEU A 21 21.62 1.56 -11.97
C LEU A 21 22.25 0.20 -12.26
N ALA A 22 21.45 -0.74 -12.75
CA ALA A 22 21.97 -1.97 -13.35
C ALA A 22 22.83 -1.63 -14.56
N LYS A 23 23.81 -2.49 -14.87
CA LYS A 23 24.60 -2.34 -16.10
C LYS A 23 23.70 -2.30 -17.35
N PRO A 24 24.11 -1.61 -18.43
CA PRO A 24 23.35 -1.59 -19.68
C PRO A 24 22.99 -3.01 -20.16
N GLY A 25 21.70 -3.25 -20.39
CA GLY A 25 21.16 -4.55 -20.81
C GLY A 25 20.90 -5.55 -19.67
N CYS A 26 21.32 -5.25 -18.44
CA CYS A 26 21.08 -6.06 -17.25
C CYS A 26 19.89 -5.51 -16.43
N HIS A 27 19.36 -6.31 -15.52
CA HIS A 27 18.33 -5.88 -14.58
C HIS A 27 18.70 -6.27 -13.14
N LEU A 28 18.18 -5.53 -12.17
CA LEU A 28 18.35 -5.87 -10.75
C LEU A 28 17.59 -7.15 -10.40
N THR A 29 18.15 -7.91 -9.46
CA THR A 29 17.54 -9.13 -8.90
C THR A 29 17.18 -8.92 -7.44
N TYR A 30 16.12 -9.60 -7.00
CA TYR A 30 15.52 -9.46 -5.68
C TYR A 30 15.23 -10.83 -5.07
N GLU A 31 15.09 -10.84 -3.75
CA GLU A 31 14.66 -11.98 -2.94
C GLU A 31 13.45 -11.56 -2.10
N LEU A 32 12.57 -12.51 -1.76
CA LEU A 32 11.32 -12.19 -1.08
C LEU A 32 11.54 -11.40 0.23
N ASP A 33 12.55 -11.76 1.03
CA ASP A 33 12.81 -11.17 2.36
C ASP A 33 13.79 -9.98 2.34
N LYS A 34 14.09 -9.45 1.15
CA LYS A 34 15.00 -8.32 1.00
C LYS A 34 14.25 -7.13 0.41
N CYS A 35 14.41 -5.97 1.07
CA CYS A 35 13.84 -4.72 0.59
C CYS A 35 14.54 -4.24 -0.69
N CYS A 36 15.88 -4.35 -0.71
CA CYS A 36 16.73 -3.88 -1.79
C CYS A 36 17.19 -5.00 -2.71
N SER A 37 17.68 -4.62 -3.88
CA SER A 37 18.31 -5.52 -4.83
C SER A 37 19.48 -6.28 -4.18
N VAL A 38 19.56 -7.57 -4.48
CA VAL A 38 20.64 -8.47 -4.02
C VAL A 38 21.72 -8.65 -5.08
N GLY A 39 21.46 -8.19 -6.31
CA GLY A 39 22.39 -8.29 -7.42
C GLY A 39 21.80 -7.79 -8.73
N GLU A 40 22.44 -8.19 -9.83
CA GLU A 40 21.99 -7.94 -11.19
C GLU A 40 22.15 -9.21 -12.03
N LEU A 41 21.28 -9.37 -13.04
CA LEU A 41 21.35 -10.42 -14.03
C LEU A 41 21.44 -9.80 -15.42
N CYS A 42 22.39 -10.29 -16.22
CA CYS A 42 22.63 -9.87 -17.60
C CYS A 42 22.22 -10.98 -18.58
N PRO A 43 22.01 -10.65 -19.86
CA PRO A 43 21.69 -11.63 -20.90
C PRO A 43 22.79 -12.73 -21.00
N PRO A 44 22.43 -13.96 -21.40
CA PRO A 44 21.11 -14.40 -21.84
C PRO A 44 20.15 -14.72 -20.67
N PHE A 45 18.88 -14.36 -20.84
CA PHE A 45 17.84 -14.66 -19.85
C PHE A 45 17.15 -16.00 -20.17
N ASN A 46 17.50 -17.03 -19.42
CA ASN A 46 17.02 -18.40 -19.67
C ASN A 46 15.65 -18.71 -19.04
N THR A 47 15.30 -18.01 -17.97
CA THR A 47 14.07 -18.27 -17.20
C THR A 47 13.14 -17.07 -17.28
N LYS A 48 11.87 -17.37 -17.59
CA LYS A 48 10.79 -16.39 -17.76
C LYS A 48 9.55 -16.86 -17.02
N CYS A 49 8.85 -15.91 -16.42
CA CYS A 49 7.56 -16.11 -15.78
C CYS A 49 6.52 -15.22 -16.48
N GLU A 50 5.46 -15.81 -16.99
CA GLU A 50 4.35 -15.08 -17.61
C GLU A 50 3.23 -14.90 -16.58
N VAL A 51 2.92 -13.65 -16.24
CA VAL A 51 1.94 -13.29 -15.20
C VAL A 51 1.12 -12.12 -15.70
N ASP A 52 -0.20 -12.28 -15.75
CA ASP A 52 -1.16 -11.23 -16.14
C ASP A 52 -0.87 -10.57 -17.51
N GLY A 53 -0.27 -11.32 -18.44
CA GLY A 53 0.13 -10.84 -19.77
C GLY A 53 1.48 -10.11 -19.81
N MET A 54 2.22 -10.09 -18.70
CA MET A 54 3.58 -9.56 -18.62
C MET A 54 4.61 -10.68 -18.47
N VAL A 55 5.80 -10.47 -19.04
CA VAL A 55 6.94 -11.38 -18.94
C VAL A 55 7.93 -10.83 -17.92
N TYR A 56 8.27 -11.65 -16.92
CA TYR A 56 9.29 -11.36 -15.92
C TYR A 56 10.46 -12.31 -16.08
N TYR A 57 11.68 -11.82 -15.94
CA TYR A 57 12.90 -12.62 -15.96
C TYR A 57 13.31 -13.05 -14.55
N LYS A 58 14.12 -14.10 -14.45
CA LYS A 58 14.63 -14.62 -13.18
C LYS A 58 15.16 -13.52 -12.26
N GLY A 59 14.72 -13.51 -11.01
CA GLY A 59 15.09 -12.55 -9.99
C GLY A 59 14.32 -11.23 -10.07
N GLN A 60 13.52 -10.97 -11.09
CA GLN A 60 12.63 -9.82 -11.10
C GLN A 60 11.47 -10.02 -10.14
N ARG A 61 11.12 -8.93 -9.45
CA ARG A 61 9.92 -8.85 -8.62
C ARG A 61 8.68 -8.58 -9.47
N PHE A 62 7.57 -9.15 -9.07
CA PHE A 62 6.26 -8.86 -9.64
C PHE A 62 5.18 -8.94 -8.56
N ASN A 63 4.05 -8.29 -8.83
CA ASN A 63 2.86 -8.35 -8.01
C ASN A 63 1.71 -8.78 -8.93
N PRO A 64 1.13 -9.97 -8.72
CA PRO A 64 -0.07 -10.37 -9.46
C PRO A 64 -1.17 -9.33 -9.29
N LYS A 65 -2.04 -9.19 -10.29
CA LYS A 65 -3.21 -8.33 -10.19
C LYS A 65 -4.01 -8.70 -8.94
N SER A 66 -4.31 -7.66 -8.16
CA SER A 66 -5.00 -7.74 -6.87
C SER A 66 -6.35 -8.47 -7.00
N PRO A 67 -6.83 -9.24 -6.00
CA PRO A 67 -6.76 -8.99 -4.54
C PRO A 67 -5.68 -9.76 -3.76
N ASN A 68 -4.69 -10.39 -4.40
CA ASN A 68 -3.88 -11.40 -3.72
C ASN A 68 -2.86 -10.84 -2.71
N CYS A 69 -2.50 -9.56 -2.77
CA CYS A 69 -1.54 -8.93 -1.86
C CYS A 69 -0.25 -9.73 -1.67
N LEU A 70 0.35 -10.12 -2.79
CA LEU A 70 1.58 -10.91 -2.82
C LEU A 70 2.72 -10.10 -3.42
N ASN A 71 3.89 -10.24 -2.81
CA ASN A 71 5.16 -9.95 -3.44
C ASN A 71 5.71 -11.25 -3.98
N CYS A 72 6.05 -11.28 -5.27
CA CYS A 72 6.58 -12.46 -5.92
C CYS A 72 7.91 -12.18 -6.60
N ILE A 73 8.75 -13.21 -6.70
CA ILE A 73 9.99 -13.21 -7.48
C ILE A 73 9.87 -14.28 -8.57
N CYS A 74 10.19 -13.91 -9.81
CA CYS A 74 10.30 -14.89 -10.88
C CYS A 74 11.52 -15.79 -10.63
N GLN A 75 11.32 -17.09 -10.48
CA GLN A 75 12.39 -18.05 -10.25
C GLN A 75 12.19 -19.30 -11.09
N ASP A 76 13.22 -20.14 -11.14
CA ASP A 76 13.18 -21.42 -11.85
C ASP A 76 12.07 -22.31 -11.27
N GLY A 77 11.28 -22.94 -12.13
CA GLY A 77 10.19 -23.83 -11.72
C GLY A 77 8.87 -23.13 -11.38
N PHE A 78 8.73 -21.83 -11.63
CA PHE A 78 7.44 -21.15 -11.48
C PHE A 78 6.41 -21.70 -12.48
N GLN A 79 5.33 -22.29 -11.97
CA GLN A 79 4.25 -22.91 -12.76
C GLN A 79 2.92 -22.13 -12.67
N GLY A 80 2.98 -20.81 -12.44
CA GLY A 80 1.78 -19.97 -12.31
C GLY A 80 1.06 -20.09 -10.96
N LYS A 81 1.68 -20.75 -9.96
CA LYS A 81 1.13 -20.86 -8.60
C LYS A 81 1.77 -19.83 -7.68
N TYR A 82 0.96 -19.03 -7.01
CA TYR A 82 1.43 -17.97 -6.11
C TYR A 82 1.62 -18.46 -4.67
N VAL A 83 2.62 -19.32 -4.48
CA VAL A 83 2.98 -19.91 -3.18
C VAL A 83 4.49 -19.80 -2.97
N GLU A 84 4.96 -20.08 -1.75
CA GLU A 84 6.38 -20.23 -1.48
C GLU A 84 7.01 -21.32 -2.38
N PRO A 85 8.25 -21.13 -2.88
CA PRO A 85 9.17 -20.03 -2.59
C PRO A 85 9.04 -18.81 -3.53
N PHE A 86 8.02 -18.78 -4.39
CA PHE A 86 7.90 -17.76 -5.44
C PHE A 86 7.22 -16.50 -4.96
N CYS A 87 6.25 -16.64 -4.06
CA CYS A 87 5.43 -15.55 -3.58
C CYS A 87 5.27 -15.63 -2.07
N LYS A 88 5.24 -14.47 -1.43
CA LYS A 88 4.81 -14.33 -0.04
C LYS A 88 3.82 -13.20 0.09
N LYS A 89 3.09 -13.19 1.20
CA LYS A 89 2.18 -12.10 1.53
C LYS A 89 2.98 -10.79 1.65
N HIS A 90 2.46 -9.75 1.02
CA HIS A 90 2.95 -8.39 1.21
C HIS A 90 2.51 -7.93 2.61
N GLU A 91 3.49 -7.60 3.45
CA GLU A 91 3.24 -7.04 4.77
C GLU A 91 3.27 -5.53 4.69
N CYS A 92 2.17 -4.93 5.13
CA CYS A 92 2.05 -3.49 5.24
C CYS A 92 2.73 -3.05 6.57
N ILE A 93 3.46 -1.94 6.56
CA ILE A 93 4.33 -1.51 7.68
C ILE A 93 3.78 -0.32 8.47
N GLU A 94 2.47 -0.09 8.41
CA GLU A 94 1.85 1.13 8.90
C GLU A 94 2.01 1.31 10.41
N GLU A 95 1.94 0.23 11.17
CA GLU A 95 2.12 0.28 12.63
C GLU A 95 3.52 0.72 13.03
N VAL A 96 4.49 0.66 12.10
CA VAL A 96 5.83 1.18 12.30
C VAL A 96 5.96 2.59 11.73
N ALA A 97 5.48 2.82 10.51
CA ALA A 97 5.69 4.06 9.78
C ALA A 97 4.74 5.21 10.20
N TYR A 98 3.51 4.90 10.63
CA TYR A 98 2.42 5.86 10.85
C TYR A 98 1.85 5.79 12.28
N GLN A 99 2.71 5.53 13.26
CA GLN A 99 2.31 5.39 14.66
C GLN A 99 1.55 6.60 15.21
N ASN A 100 1.93 7.81 14.80
CA ASN A 100 1.33 9.03 15.31
C ASN A 100 -0.08 9.22 14.74
N GLU A 101 -0.24 8.93 13.46
CA GLU A 101 -1.50 8.98 12.72
C GLU A 101 -2.48 7.93 13.26
N ILE A 102 -1.99 6.70 13.50
CA ILE A 102 -2.76 5.63 14.13
C ILE A 102 -3.21 6.05 15.53
N LYS A 103 -2.31 6.58 16.37
CA LYS A 103 -2.64 7.06 17.72
C LYS A 103 -3.64 8.23 17.70
N ALA A 104 -3.57 9.07 16.67
CA ALA A 104 -4.48 10.19 16.46
C ALA A 104 -5.80 9.78 15.78
N PHE A 105 -6.04 8.49 15.54
CA PHE A 105 -7.21 8.00 14.81
C PHE A 105 -7.39 8.67 13.44
N CYS A 106 -6.30 8.89 12.72
CA CYS A 106 -6.36 9.20 11.30
C CYS A 106 -6.83 7.96 10.52
N ALA A 107 -7.34 8.16 9.31
CA ALA A 107 -7.93 7.11 8.48
C ALA A 107 -6.94 6.66 7.40
N PRO A 108 -6.69 5.34 7.23
CA PRO A 108 -5.90 4.84 6.11
C PRO A 108 -6.56 5.18 4.77
N SER A 109 -5.77 5.67 3.81
CA SER A 109 -6.20 6.03 2.47
C SER A 109 -5.56 5.13 1.42
N TYR A 110 -6.42 4.54 0.60
CA TYR A 110 -6.05 3.62 -0.47
C TYR A 110 -6.23 4.29 -1.83
N THR A 111 -5.36 3.97 -2.78
CA THR A 111 -5.45 4.48 -4.16
C THR A 111 -6.52 3.76 -4.99
N SER A 112 -6.97 2.59 -4.55
CA SER A 112 -8.07 1.83 -5.15
C SER A 112 -8.70 0.90 -4.12
N LYS A 113 -9.85 0.29 -4.46
CA LYS A 113 -10.50 -0.72 -3.61
C LYS A 113 -9.70 -2.01 -3.48
N ASP A 114 -8.84 -2.29 -4.46
CA ASP A 114 -8.02 -3.49 -4.50
C ASP A 114 -6.59 -3.20 -4.03
N ALA A 115 -6.28 -1.99 -3.56
CA ALA A 115 -4.96 -1.72 -2.99
C ALA A 115 -4.79 -2.46 -1.65
N CYS A 116 -3.66 -3.12 -1.49
CA CYS A 116 -3.38 -3.98 -0.34
C CYS A 116 -3.03 -3.21 0.91
N CYS A 117 -2.20 -2.18 0.75
CA CYS A 117 -1.77 -1.30 1.83
C CYS A 117 -2.25 0.13 1.54
N PRO A 118 -2.54 0.92 2.58
CA PRO A 118 -2.78 2.33 2.41
C PRO A 118 -1.53 3.01 1.84
N TYR A 119 -1.76 3.99 0.98
CA TYR A 119 -0.70 4.85 0.46
C TYR A 119 -0.34 5.96 1.45
N THR A 120 -1.31 6.41 2.24
CA THR A 120 -1.14 7.48 3.23
C THR A 120 -2.24 7.44 4.29
N TRP A 121 -2.17 8.33 5.27
CA TRP A 121 -3.15 8.48 6.34
C TRP A 121 -3.76 9.89 6.30
N ILE A 122 -5.09 9.95 6.41
CA ILE A 122 -5.86 11.19 6.39
C ILE A 122 -6.25 11.53 7.81
N CYS A 123 -5.78 12.67 8.31
CA CYS A 123 -6.14 13.12 9.64
C CYS A 123 -7.37 14.04 9.63
N PRO A 124 -8.10 14.13 10.75
CA PRO A 124 -9.26 15.01 10.87
C PRO A 124 -8.92 16.47 10.61
N GLU A 125 -9.82 17.15 9.93
CA GLU A 125 -9.81 18.60 9.74
C GLU A 125 -11.21 19.14 10.09
N ASN A 126 -11.78 20.02 9.27
CA ASN A 126 -13.16 20.49 9.39
C ASN A 126 -14.07 19.69 8.44
N ASP A 127 -14.17 18.39 8.69
CA ASP A 127 -14.90 17.47 7.82
C ASP A 127 -16.41 17.53 8.04
N ASN A 128 -17.15 17.73 6.95
CA ASN A 128 -18.60 17.65 6.98
C ASN A 128 -19.04 16.19 6.91
N ILE A 129 -19.23 15.58 8.09
CA ILE A 129 -19.69 14.19 8.21
C ILE A 129 -21.16 14.10 7.84
N VAL A 130 -21.44 13.22 6.88
CA VAL A 130 -22.79 12.88 6.43
C VAL A 130 -23.20 11.56 7.07
N PRO A 131 -24.32 11.52 7.82
CA PRO A 131 -24.82 10.28 8.41
C PRO A 131 -25.18 9.23 7.36
N GLY A 132 -24.74 7.99 7.58
CA GLY A 132 -25.04 6.86 6.72
C GLY A 132 -26.25 6.04 7.18
N LYS A 133 -26.69 5.11 6.34
CA LYS A 133 -27.65 4.09 6.74
C LYS A 133 -26.92 2.98 7.48
N VAL A 134 -27.12 2.88 8.79
CA VAL A 134 -26.54 1.83 9.63
C VAL A 134 -27.24 0.49 9.34
N PRO A 135 -26.53 -0.55 8.87
CA PRO A 135 -27.11 -1.88 8.79
C PRO A 135 -27.34 -2.42 10.20
N SER A 136 -28.54 -2.94 10.48
CA SER A 136 -28.94 -3.45 11.81
C SER A 136 -27.97 -4.49 12.38
N LYS A 137 -27.31 -5.29 11.51
CA LYS A 137 -26.30 -6.30 11.87
C LYS A 137 -25.01 -5.73 12.49
N TYR A 138 -24.76 -4.43 12.38
CA TYR A 138 -23.55 -3.78 12.91
C TYR A 138 -23.87 -2.73 13.98
N SER A 139 -25.06 -2.82 14.60
CA SER A 139 -25.46 -1.95 15.69
C SER A 139 -24.43 -1.99 16.83
N GLY A 140 -23.93 -0.82 17.23
CA GLY A 140 -22.93 -0.68 18.29
C GLY A 140 -21.47 -0.67 17.83
N LEU A 141 -21.17 -1.10 16.60
CA LEU A 141 -19.84 -0.95 16.00
C LEU A 141 -19.63 0.47 15.52
N LYS A 142 -18.49 1.09 15.89
CA LYS A 142 -18.18 2.48 15.59
C LYS A 142 -16.74 2.67 15.16
N CYS A 143 -16.51 3.60 14.25
CA CYS A 143 -15.17 4.05 13.89
C CYS A 143 -14.80 5.31 14.65
N LYS A 144 -13.50 5.54 14.83
CA LYS A 144 -12.95 6.77 15.36
C LYS A 144 -12.24 7.55 14.27
N PHE A 145 -12.39 8.87 14.35
CA PHE A 145 -11.68 9.83 13.51
C PHE A 145 -11.26 11.03 14.36
N GLY A 146 -10.00 11.03 14.81
CA GLY A 146 -9.58 11.95 15.88
C GLY A 146 -10.42 11.79 17.14
N LYS A 147 -11.21 12.83 17.44
CA LYS A 147 -12.11 12.87 18.59
C LYS A 147 -13.53 12.40 18.24
N ASP A 148 -13.87 12.33 16.95
CA ASP A 148 -15.19 11.98 16.50
C ASP A 148 -15.41 10.47 16.54
N THR A 149 -16.63 10.07 16.89
CA THR A 149 -17.05 8.68 16.89
C THR A 149 -18.20 8.52 15.91
N LEU A 150 -17.97 7.74 14.86
CA LEU A 150 -18.86 7.61 13.72
C LEU A 150 -19.54 6.24 13.70
N ASN A 151 -20.79 6.20 13.26
CA ASN A 151 -21.51 4.95 13.05
C ASN A 151 -21.13 4.33 11.71
N ILE A 152 -21.36 3.02 11.57
CA ILE A 152 -21.19 2.34 10.29
C ILE A 152 -22.02 3.04 9.19
N GLY A 153 -21.36 3.38 8.08
CA GLY A 153 -21.91 4.06 6.92
C GLY A 153 -21.75 5.59 6.95
N ASP A 154 -21.45 6.20 8.09
CA ASP A 154 -21.12 7.63 8.16
C ASP A 154 -19.89 7.89 7.28
N ASN A 155 -19.94 8.98 6.52
CA ASN A 155 -18.93 9.26 5.49
C ASN A 155 -18.70 10.76 5.30
N PHE A 156 -17.60 11.11 4.66
CA PHE A 156 -17.34 12.46 4.17
C PHE A 156 -16.56 12.42 2.85
N SER A 157 -16.47 13.56 2.19
CA SER A 157 -15.63 13.72 1.01
C SER A 157 -14.84 15.02 1.10
N ARG A 158 -13.57 14.98 0.66
CA ARG A 158 -12.77 16.17 0.40
C ARG A 158 -12.46 16.25 -1.08
N THR A 159 -12.44 17.46 -1.62
CA THR A 159 -11.94 17.71 -2.97
C THR A 159 -10.76 18.65 -2.85
N SER A 160 -9.59 18.21 -3.31
CA SER A 160 -8.41 19.07 -3.43
C SER A 160 -8.11 19.31 -4.91
N LYS A 161 -7.73 20.54 -5.25
CA LYS A 161 -7.30 20.89 -6.61
C LYS A 161 -6.09 20.05 -7.07
N TYR A 162 -5.27 19.58 -6.13
CA TYR A 162 -4.02 18.87 -6.41
C TYR A 162 -4.11 17.36 -6.19
N ASN A 163 -4.91 16.91 -5.22
CA ASN A 163 -4.92 15.51 -4.77
C ASN A 163 -6.19 14.74 -5.19
N GLY A 164 -6.99 15.31 -6.09
CA GLY A 164 -8.23 14.69 -6.57
C GLY A 164 -9.33 14.62 -5.51
N LYS A 165 -10.26 13.68 -5.69
CA LYS A 165 -11.40 13.47 -4.80
C LYS A 165 -11.07 12.36 -3.80
N LEU A 166 -11.16 12.72 -2.53
CA LEU A 166 -11.04 11.82 -1.38
C LEU A 166 -12.45 11.47 -0.89
N PHE A 167 -12.72 10.19 -0.71
CA PHE A 167 -13.94 9.69 -0.10
C PHE A 167 -13.59 8.82 1.10
N CYS A 168 -14.19 9.08 2.26
CA CYS A 168 -13.94 8.34 3.49
C CYS A 168 -15.25 7.84 4.09
N GLU A 169 -15.28 6.60 4.55
CA GLU A 169 -16.47 5.97 5.11
C GLU A 169 -16.11 5.05 6.27
N CYS A 170 -16.95 5.04 7.31
CA CYS A 170 -16.87 4.07 8.38
C CYS A 170 -17.46 2.72 7.92
N ARG A 171 -16.61 1.85 7.37
CA ARG A 171 -17.00 0.51 6.92
C ARG A 171 -16.63 -0.58 7.91
N ILE A 172 -15.40 -0.54 8.40
CA ILE A 172 -14.81 -1.56 9.26
C ILE A 172 -14.09 -0.85 10.41
N PRO A 173 -14.61 -0.91 11.65
CA PRO A 173 -13.94 -0.38 12.82
C PRO A 173 -12.52 -0.95 13.00
N PRO A 174 -11.60 -0.24 13.67
CA PRO A 174 -11.84 0.96 14.48
C PRO A 174 -11.61 2.28 13.74
N PHE A 175 -11.10 2.27 12.50
CA PHE A 175 -10.79 3.47 11.73
C PHE A 175 -11.81 3.67 10.61
N LEU A 176 -11.92 4.90 10.09
CA LEU A 176 -12.54 5.08 8.77
C LEU A 176 -11.63 4.49 7.70
N THR A 177 -12.19 4.16 6.54
CA THR A 177 -11.42 3.81 5.36
C THR A 177 -11.60 4.88 4.31
N CYS A 178 -10.50 5.42 3.81
CA CYS A 178 -10.50 6.41 2.73
C CYS A 178 -10.06 5.80 1.40
N THR A 179 -10.58 6.34 0.32
CA THR A 179 -10.13 6.06 -1.04
C THR A 179 -9.87 7.37 -1.77
N GLN A 180 -8.71 7.46 -2.40
CA GLN A 180 -8.29 8.64 -3.13
C GLN A 180 -8.14 8.31 -4.61
N ASN A 181 -9.02 8.87 -5.42
CA ASN A 181 -8.91 8.77 -6.88
C ASN A 181 -8.08 9.96 -7.37
N TYR A 182 -6.82 9.70 -7.71
CA TYR A 182 -6.04 10.65 -8.49
C TYR A 182 -6.66 10.72 -9.89
N GLN A 183 -7.37 11.80 -10.19
CA GLN A 183 -7.57 12.18 -11.58
C GLN A 183 -6.20 12.67 -12.05
N TYR A 184 -5.50 11.86 -12.84
CA TYR A 184 -4.33 12.33 -13.57
C TYR A 184 -4.76 13.58 -14.35
N LEU A 185 -4.25 14.75 -13.96
CA LEU A 185 -4.20 15.88 -14.86
C LEU A 185 -3.42 15.41 -16.09
N PRO A 186 -3.91 15.62 -17.33
CA PRO A 186 -3.10 15.36 -18.50
C PRO A 186 -1.78 16.10 -18.33
N GLN A 187 -0.67 15.38 -18.40
CA GLN A 187 0.62 16.03 -18.64
C GLN A 187 0.55 16.50 -20.09
N ASP A 188 0.30 17.80 -20.27
CA ASP A 188 0.51 18.45 -21.56
C ASP A 188 1.98 18.21 -21.95
N HIS A 189 2.18 17.41 -22.99
CA HIS A 189 3.44 17.25 -23.72
C HIS A 189 3.61 18.40 -24.71
#